data_AF-A0A8B6ZLK1-F1
#
_entry.id   AF-A0A8B6ZLK1-F1
#
_cell.length_a   1.000
_cell.length_b   1.000
_cell.length_c   1.000
_cell.angle_alpha   90.00
_cell.angle_beta   90.00
_cell.angle_gamma   90.00
#
_symmetry.space_group_name_H-M   'P 1'
#
loop_
_entity.id
_entity.type
_entity.pdbx_description
1 polymer ?
#
loop_
_entity_poly.entity_id
_entity_poly.type
_entity_poly.pdbx_seq_one_letter_code
_entity_poly.pdbx_strand_id
1 'polypeptide(L)' 'MASQNRDPAAASIVAARKGAEPSGGAARGSVGKRLQQELMTLMMSGDKGISAFPESDNLFKWVGTIHGAAGTNPTLIVL' A
#
# COMPACT_ATOMS: atom_id res chain seq x y z
N MET A 1 -6.28 36.71 -8.52
CA MET A 1 -6.76 35.38 -8.08
C MET A 1 -5.84 34.34 -8.69
N ALA A 2 -5.04 33.63 -7.89
CA ALA A 2 -4.29 32.46 -8.34
C ALA A 2 -4.01 31.54 -7.13
N SER A 3 -4.62 30.37 -7.22
CA SER A 3 -4.41 29.07 -6.58
C SER A 3 -3.35 28.93 -5.47
N GLN A 4 -3.78 28.47 -4.29
CA GLN A 4 -2.93 27.88 -3.26
C GLN A 4 -2.56 26.44 -3.65
N ASN A 5 -1.29 26.21 -3.99
CA ASN A 5 -0.68 24.89 -3.95
C ASN A 5 -0.37 24.56 -2.47
N ARG A 6 -0.96 23.50 -1.92
CA ARG A 6 -0.82 23.12 -0.51
C ARG A 6 -0.12 21.76 -0.43
N ASP A 7 1.20 21.78 -0.35
CA ASP A 7 2.03 20.62 -0.03
C ASP A 7 1.97 20.31 1.49
N PRO A 8 1.62 19.08 1.92
CA PRO A 8 1.76 18.67 3.31
C PRO A 8 3.10 17.93 3.49
N ALA A 9 4.22 18.66 3.44
CA ALA A 9 5.55 18.04 3.62
C ALA A 9 6.54 18.90 4.43
N ALA A 10 6.05 19.81 5.27
CA ALA A 10 6.90 20.74 6.03
C ALA A 10 6.56 20.81 7.53
N ALA A 11 6.60 19.66 8.21
CA ALA A 11 6.82 19.52 9.65
C ALA A 11 7.10 18.02 9.88
N SER A 12 8.31 17.52 10.17
CA SER A 12 9.31 18.02 11.10
C SER A 12 10.66 17.38 10.73
N ILE A 13 11.54 18.14 10.05
CA ILE A 13 12.87 17.69 9.62
C ILE A 13 13.96 18.31 10.50
N VAL A 14 13.75 18.45 11.82
CA VAL A 14 14.77 19.10 12.67
C VAL A 14 14.85 18.50 14.08
N ALA A 15 15.11 17.19 14.17
CA ALA A 15 15.77 16.60 15.33
C ALA A 15 16.23 15.17 15.00
N ALA A 16 17.47 15.05 14.51
CA ALA A 16 18.39 13.89 14.64
C ALA A 16 19.28 13.75 13.39
N ARG A 17 20.32 14.58 13.29
CA ARG A 17 21.53 14.18 12.56
C ARG A 17 22.45 13.45 13.53
N LYS A 18 22.38 12.12 13.59
CA LYS A 18 23.51 11.26 14.01
C LYS A 18 23.25 9.81 13.63
N GLY A 19 24.15 9.25 12.82
CA GLY A 19 24.24 7.81 12.54
C GLY A 19 23.75 7.42 11.16
N ALA A 20 24.68 7.41 10.21
CA ALA A 20 24.54 6.61 9.00
C ALA A 20 24.63 5.13 9.40
N GLU A 21 23.59 4.38 9.09
CA GLU A 21 23.61 2.95 8.74
C GLU A 21 22.42 2.76 7.78
N PRO A 22 22.59 2.27 6.54
CA PRO A 22 21.46 1.81 5.74
C PRO A 22 21.02 0.47 6.33
N SER A 23 20.37 0.51 7.49
CA SER A 23 19.82 -0.68 8.13
C SER A 23 18.65 -1.15 7.29
N GLY A 24 18.86 -2.20 6.50
CA GLY A 24 17.81 -2.86 5.71
C GLY A 24 16.58 -3.26 6.53
N GLY A 25 16.69 -3.31 7.87
CA GLY A 25 15.57 -3.50 8.80
C GLY A 25 14.60 -2.32 8.87
N ALA A 26 15.07 -1.07 8.74
CA ALA A 26 14.19 0.11 8.79
C ALA A 26 13.32 0.24 7.52
N ALA A 27 13.90 -0.06 6.35
CA ALA A 27 13.18 -0.08 5.08
C ALA A 27 12.16 -1.24 5.03
N ARG A 28 12.52 -2.42 5.55
CA ARG A 28 11.60 -3.56 5.60
C ARG A 28 10.43 -3.31 6.57
N GLY A 29 10.70 -2.60 7.69
CA GLY A 29 9.67 -2.13 8.62
C GLY A 29 8.75 -1.06 8.01
N SER A 30 9.28 -0.12 7.21
CA SER A 30 8.47 0.90 6.56
C SER A 30 7.58 0.34 5.45
N VAL A 31 8.08 -0.63 4.67
CA VAL A 31 7.27 -1.33 3.66
C VAL A 31 6.18 -2.16 4.32
N GLY A 32 6.48 -2.88 5.41
CA GLY A 32 5.47 -3.64 6.15
C GLY A 32 4.33 -2.76 6.67
N LYS A 33 4.67 -1.60 7.26
CA LYS A 33 3.66 -0.64 7.72
C LYS A 33 2.80 -0.10 6.58
N ARG A 34 3.41 0.20 5.43
CA ARG A 34 2.66 0.63 4.24
C ARG A 34 1.71 -0.46 3.76
N LEU A 35 2.17 -1.70 3.64
CA LEU A 35 1.34 -2.83 3.20
C LEU A 35 0.15 -3.09 4.14
N GLN A 36 0.34 -2.92 5.46
CA GLN A 36 -0.77 -2.99 6.42
C GLN A 36 -1.81 -1.90 6.19
N GLN A 37 -1.38 -0.67 5.89
CA GLN A 37 -2.29 0.44 5.60
C GLN A 37 -3.04 0.21 4.29
N GLU A 38 -2.36 -0.24 3.24
CA GLU A 38 -2.97 -0.57 1.94
C GLU A 38 -4.01 -1.69 2.08
N LEU A 39 -3.74 -2.72 2.90
CA LEU A 39 -4.70 -3.78 3.19
C LEU A 39 -5.98 -3.22 3.83
N MET A 40 -5.85 -2.32 4.81
CA MET A 40 -7.01 -1.69 5.45
C MET A 40 -7.79 -0.82 4.45
N THR A 41 -7.11 -0.01 3.66
CA THR A 41 -7.75 0.81 2.61
C THR A 41 -8.48 -0.07 1.59
N LEU A 42 -7.86 -1.17 1.15
CA LEU A 42 -8.48 -2.12 0.23
C LEU A 42 -9.75 -2.73 0.83
N MET A 43 -9.72 -3.17 2.09
CA MET A 43 -10.90 -3.69 2.78
C MET A 43 -12.02 -2.64 2.92
N MET A 44 -11.67 -1.36 3.05
CA MET A 44 -12.63 -0.26 3.15
C MET A 44 -13.17 0.22 1.79
N SER A 45 -12.44 -0.01 0.69
CA SER A 45 -12.83 0.45 -0.65
C SER A 45 -14.17 -0.12 -1.12
N GLY A 46 -14.48 -1.37 -0.75
CA GLY A 46 -15.72 -2.05 -1.13
C GLY A 46 -15.82 -2.38 -2.62
N ASP A 47 -14.70 -2.38 -3.35
CA ASP A 47 -14.66 -2.61 -4.80
C ASP A 47 -15.16 -4.03 -5.15
N LYS A 48 -16.31 -4.08 -5.83
CA LYS A 48 -16.95 -5.35 -6.20
C LYS A 48 -16.16 -6.04 -7.30
N GLY A 49 -15.59 -7.20 -6.98
CA GLY A 49 -14.86 -8.05 -7.93
C GLY A 49 -13.35 -7.92 -7.86
N ILE A 50 -12.79 -7.13 -6.93
CA ILE A 50 -11.36 -7.11 -6.64
C ILE A 50 -11.18 -7.44 -5.17
N SER A 51 -10.28 -8.37 -4.86
CA SER A 51 -9.84 -8.65 -3.49
C SER A 51 -8.39 -9.08 -3.48
N ALA A 52 -7.68 -8.81 -2.38
CA ALA A 52 -6.32 -9.31 -2.20
C ALA A 52 -6.01 -9.44 -0.71
N PHE A 53 -5.37 -10.53 -0.32
CA PHE A 53 -5.01 -10.82 1.08
C PHE A 53 -3.60 -11.42 1.15
N PRO A 54 -2.85 -11.19 2.24
CA PRO A 54 -1.58 -11.86 2.46
C PRO A 54 -1.73 -13.38 2.50
N GLU A 55 -0.77 -14.11 1.95
CA GLU A 55 -0.68 -15.56 2.10
C GLU A 55 -0.10 -15.86 3.50
N SER A 56 -0.98 -16.32 4.39
CA SER A 56 -0.64 -16.68 5.78
C SER A 56 -0.05 -15.49 6.56
N ASP A 57 1.15 -15.63 7.12
CA ASP A 57 1.87 -14.67 7.95
C ASP A 57 2.90 -13.84 7.16
N ASN A 58 3.07 -14.12 5.86
CA ASN A 58 3.99 -13.37 5.02
C ASN A 58 3.29 -12.19 4.34
N LEU A 59 3.43 -11.01 4.92
CA LEU A 59 2.87 -9.76 4.37
C LEU A 59 3.42 -9.36 2.99
N PHE A 60 4.46 -10.00 2.49
CA PHE A 60 5.05 -9.74 1.16
C PHE A 60 4.58 -10.72 0.08
N LYS A 61 3.78 -11.73 0.44
CA LYS A 61 3.17 -12.67 -0.50
C LYS A 61 1.66 -12.53 -0.41
N TRP A 62 0.99 -12.42 -1.55
CA TRP A 62 -0.43 -12.07 -1.61
C TRP A 62 -1.16 -13.03 -2.53
N VAL A 63 -2.41 -13.32 -2.18
CA VAL A 63 -3.38 -13.97 -3.05
C VAL A 63 -4.42 -12.94 -3.45
N GLY A 64 -4.51 -12.66 -4.74
CA GLY A 64 -5.45 -11.69 -5.33
C GLY A 64 -6.54 -12.38 -6.13
N THR A 65 -7.74 -11.81 -6.17
CA THR A 65 -8.83 -12.23 -7.07
C THR A 65 -9.37 -11.02 -7.80
N ILE A 66 -9.45 -11.11 -9.13
CA ILE A 66 -10.04 -10.09 -10.00
C ILE A 66 -11.10 -10.73 -10.88
N HIS A 67 -12.31 -10.19 -10.83
CA HIS A 67 -13.40 -10.51 -11.74
C HIS A 67 -13.25 -9.68 -13.02
N GLY A 68 -13.37 -10.34 -14.17
CA GLY A 68 -13.46 -9.65 -15.45
C GLY A 68 -14.60 -8.62 -15.47
N ALA A 69 -14.36 -7.48 -16.13
CA ALA A 69 -15.37 -6.44 -16.27
C ALA A 69 -16.60 -6.94 -17.06
N ALA A 70 -17.77 -6.37 -16.80
CA ALA A 70 -18.99 -6.73 -17.52
C ALA A 70 -18.81 -6.54 -19.04
N GLY A 71 -19.26 -7.53 -19.82
CA GLY A 71 -19.11 -7.54 -21.28
C GLY A 71 -17.72 -7.95 -21.79
N THR A 72 -16.79 -8.27 -20.88
CA THR A 72 -15.53 -8.95 -21.20
C THR A 72 -15.62 -10.42 -20.82
N ASN A 73 -14.72 -11.26 -21.34
CA ASN A 73 -14.67 -12.66 -20.90
C ASN A 73 -14.49 -12.69 -19.38
N PRO A 74 -15.34 -13.42 -18.62
CA PRO A 74 -15.34 -13.42 -17.16
C PRO A 74 -14.19 -14.27 -16.61
N THR A 75 -12.97 -13.94 -17.02
CA THR A 75 -11.76 -14.60 -16.54
C THR A 75 -11.54 -14.17 -15.10
N LEU A 76 -11.58 -15.14 -14.19
CA LEU A 76 -11.15 -14.99 -12.81
C LEU A 76 -9.63 -15.13 -12.77
N ILE A 77 -8.92 -14.04 -12.48
CA ILE A 77 -7.46 -14.11 -12.31
C ILE A 77 -7.18 -14.27 -10.83
N VAL A 78 -6.50 -15.36 -10.47
CA VAL A 78 -5.92 -15.58 -9.14
C VAL A 78 -4.43 -15.27 -9.24
N LEU A 79 -3.98 -14.25 -8.52
CA LEU A 79 -2.59 -13.80 -8.46
C LEU A 79 -1.90 -14.35 -7.21
#